data_AF-A0AAW7FBS7-F1
#
_entry.id   AF-A0AAW7FBS7-F1
#
_cell.length_a   1.000
_cell.length_b   1.000
_cell.length_c   1.000
_cell.angle_alpha   90.00
_cell.angle_beta   90.00
_cell.angle_gamma   90.00
#
_symmetry.space_group_name_H-M   'P 1'
#
loop_
_entity.id
_entity.type
_entity.pdbx_description
1 polymer ?
#
loop_
_entity_poly.entity_id
_entity_poly.type
_entity_poly.pdbx_seq_one_letter_code
_entity_poly.pdbx_strand_id
1 'polypeptide(L)'
;MVNVSASDNSYAISNKGSGNVNVTIYQNIAQLPSVLAPLLIKVTEKYTPSFDPFSIQEKSPKLELKIFHNKLRYYADDIRLQSEFMGVVEDSINTLDNESPGAKGVILWTLNRSYKKIKRDILMEGDCDPFDFTKTQDLIGKKSDYIFKAVSEDVYNFDCSTFGCGRELLIAAQDLLVCYGFIGCQILEEPTFS
;
A
#
# COMPACT_ATOMS: atom_id res chain seq x y z
N MET A 1 -41.96 3.48 2.43
CA MET A 1 -41.19 2.74 3.47
C MET A 1 -40.40 1.67 2.76
N VAL A 2 -39.10 1.56 3.01
CA VAL A 2 -38.27 0.47 2.47
C VAL A 2 -37.98 -0.43 3.67
N ASN A 3 -38.51 -1.64 3.66
CA ASN A 3 -38.17 -2.66 4.65
C ASN A 3 -36.87 -3.33 4.20
N VAL A 4 -35.87 -3.28 5.07
CA VAL A 4 -34.60 -3.97 4.86
C VAL A 4 -34.43 -4.95 6.01
N SER A 5 -34.39 -6.23 5.68
CA SER A 5 -34.19 -7.33 6.64
C SER A 5 -33.00 -8.16 6.20
N ALA A 6 -32.14 -8.52 7.16
CA ALA A 6 -31.07 -9.48 6.98
C ALA A 6 -31.45 -10.81 7.64
N SER A 7 -31.18 -11.91 6.96
CA SER A 7 -31.18 -13.26 7.55
C SER A 7 -29.74 -13.78 7.59
N ASP A 8 -29.36 -14.31 8.74
CA ASP A 8 -28.12 -14.98 9.12
C ASP A 8 -26.79 -14.30 8.70
N ASN A 9 -26.15 -13.69 9.71
CA ASN A 9 -24.77 -13.17 9.72
C ASN A 9 -24.37 -12.14 8.65
N SER A 10 -25.32 -11.37 8.11
CA SER A 10 -25.01 -10.26 7.20
C SER A 10 -25.63 -8.93 7.67
N TYR A 11 -24.91 -7.82 7.49
CA TYR A 11 -25.41 -6.47 7.78
C TYR A 11 -26.09 -5.89 6.54
N ALA A 12 -27.27 -5.31 6.71
CA ALA A 12 -27.93 -4.56 5.65
C ALA A 12 -27.80 -3.06 5.90
N ILE A 13 -27.11 -2.36 5.01
CA ILE A 13 -26.87 -0.91 5.10
C ILE A 13 -27.81 -0.20 4.14
N SER A 14 -28.72 0.63 4.67
CA SER A 14 -29.58 1.51 3.87
C SER A 14 -28.98 2.91 3.81
N ASN A 15 -28.39 3.27 2.67
CA ASN A 15 -27.87 4.63 2.46
C ASN A 15 -28.96 5.54 1.87
N LYS A 16 -29.37 6.56 2.64
CA LYS A 16 -30.32 7.60 2.22
C LYS A 16 -29.69 9.00 2.20
N GLY A 17 -28.39 9.12 1.97
CA GLY A 17 -27.70 10.41 1.86
C GLY A 17 -26.71 10.45 0.71
N SER A 18 -26.70 11.55 -0.05
CA SER A 18 -25.64 11.90 -0.99
C SER A 18 -24.41 12.38 -0.21
N GLY A 19 -23.59 11.46 0.26
CA GLY A 19 -22.31 11.73 0.91
C GLY A 19 -21.30 10.66 0.52
N ASN A 20 -20.04 11.06 0.35
CA ASN A 20 -18.95 10.12 0.08
C ASN A 20 -18.87 9.10 1.22
N VAL A 21 -18.83 7.82 0.85
CA VAL A 21 -18.62 6.71 1.78
C VAL A 21 -17.15 6.75 2.21
N ASN A 22 -16.86 7.45 3.30
CA ASN A 22 -15.62 7.25 4.03
C ASN A 22 -15.77 5.94 4.80
N VAL A 23 -15.28 4.85 4.21
CA VAL A 23 -15.05 3.60 4.93
C VAL A 23 -13.89 3.87 5.88
N THR A 24 -14.20 4.47 7.03
CA THR A 24 -13.19 4.76 8.05
C THR A 24 -12.58 3.43 8.46
N ILE A 25 -11.28 3.25 8.20
CA ILE A 25 -10.48 2.07 8.56
C ILE A 25 -10.81 1.63 10.00
N TYR A 26 -11.06 2.59 10.91
CA TYR A 26 -11.53 2.39 12.28
C TYR A 26 -12.71 1.42 12.46
N GLN A 27 -13.68 1.41 11.55
CA GLN A 27 -14.85 0.53 11.66
C GLN A 27 -14.51 -0.94 11.38
N ASN A 28 -13.39 -1.19 10.69
CA ASN A 28 -13.02 -2.51 10.20
C ASN A 28 -11.67 -3.03 10.76
N ILE A 29 -11.02 -2.30 11.69
CA ILE A 29 -9.69 -2.67 12.22
C ILE A 29 -9.65 -4.11 12.73
N ALA A 30 -10.67 -4.53 13.47
CA ALA A 30 -10.73 -5.88 14.05
C ALA A 30 -10.73 -6.99 12.98
N GLN A 31 -11.13 -6.69 11.74
CA GLN A 31 -11.19 -7.63 10.63
C GLN A 31 -9.95 -7.53 9.71
N LEU A 32 -9.14 -6.46 9.81
CA LEU A 32 -7.97 -6.26 8.96
C LEU A 32 -6.97 -7.43 9.01
N PRO A 33 -6.60 -8.00 10.18
CA PRO A 33 -5.68 -9.13 10.22
C PRO A 33 -6.16 -10.32 9.39
N SER A 34 -7.47 -10.58 9.39
CA SER A 34 -8.09 -11.70 8.66
C SER A 34 -8.03 -11.55 7.14
N VAL A 35 -7.79 -10.34 6.63
CA VAL A 35 -7.62 -10.04 5.19
C VAL A 35 -6.15 -9.81 4.82
N LEU A 36 -5.36 -9.23 5.73
CA LEU A 36 -3.93 -9.01 5.52
C LEU A 36 -3.19 -10.34 5.30
N ALA A 37 -3.40 -11.34 6.17
CA ALA A 37 -2.73 -12.63 6.04
C ALA A 37 -2.92 -13.30 4.66
N PRO A 38 -4.16 -13.54 4.17
CA PRO A 38 -4.35 -14.15 2.85
C PRO A 38 -3.83 -13.25 1.71
N LEU A 39 -3.90 -11.92 1.86
CA LEU A 39 -3.35 -10.99 0.86
C LEU A 39 -1.82 -11.10 0.75
N LEU A 40 -1.13 -11.16 1.89
CA LEU A 40 0.31 -11.31 1.94
C LEU A 40 0.76 -12.65 1.35
N ILE A 41 0.05 -13.74 1.66
CA ILE A 41 0.30 -15.07 1.05
C ILE A 41 0.14 -15.00 -0.47
N LYS A 42 -0.91 -14.35 -0.97
CA LYS A 42 -1.13 -14.21 -2.42
C LYS A 42 -0.01 -13.43 -3.11
N VAL A 43 0.53 -12.41 -2.46
CA VAL A 43 1.69 -11.67 -2.97
C VAL A 43 2.92 -12.56 -3.03
N THR A 44 3.24 -13.30 -1.97
CA THR A 44 4.44 -14.15 -1.93
C THR A 44 4.35 -15.34 -2.88
N GLU A 45 3.15 -15.88 -3.13
CA GLU A 45 2.92 -16.91 -4.15
C GLU A 45 3.12 -16.38 -5.59
N LYS A 46 2.64 -15.17 -5.86
CA LYS A 46 2.70 -14.57 -7.21
C LYS A 46 4.10 -14.10 -7.59
N TYR A 47 4.89 -13.66 -6.61
CA TYR A 47 6.17 -13.00 -6.83
C TYR A 47 7.30 -13.75 -6.13
N THR A 48 8.15 -14.40 -6.92
CA THR A 48 9.35 -15.08 -6.43
C THR A 48 10.61 -14.27 -6.82
N PRO A 49 11.31 -13.67 -5.84
CA PRO A 49 12.52 -12.91 -6.11
C PRO A 49 13.66 -13.84 -6.56
N SER A 50 14.49 -13.38 -7.49
CA SER A 50 15.71 -14.10 -7.92
C SER A 50 16.95 -13.75 -7.08
N PHE A 51 16.78 -12.99 -5.99
CA PHE A 51 17.84 -12.54 -5.09
C PHE A 51 17.47 -12.90 -3.65
N ASP A 52 18.43 -12.72 -2.74
CA ASP A 52 18.25 -13.01 -1.32
C ASP A 52 17.24 -12.03 -0.65
N PRO A 53 16.04 -12.49 -0.24
CA PRO A 53 15.04 -11.64 0.37
C PRO A 53 15.48 -11.03 1.72
N PHE A 54 16.48 -11.62 2.39
CA PHE A 54 17.00 -11.10 3.68
C PHE A 54 17.90 -9.87 3.52
N SER A 55 18.30 -9.54 2.28
CA SER A 55 19.19 -8.40 2.00
C SER A 55 18.48 -7.04 2.01
N ILE A 56 17.16 -7.01 2.08
CA ILE A 56 16.39 -5.76 2.01
C ILE A 56 16.44 -5.05 3.36
N GLN A 57 17.07 -3.88 3.37
CA GLN A 57 17.08 -3.00 4.52
C GLN A 57 15.88 -2.06 4.46
N GLU A 58 15.02 -2.14 5.47
CA GLU A 58 14.00 -1.13 5.69
C GLU A 58 14.63 0.15 6.22
N LYS A 59 14.14 1.27 5.70
CA LYS A 59 14.46 2.60 6.22
C LYS A 59 13.16 3.28 6.58
N SER A 60 13.10 3.87 7.76
CA SER A 60 11.89 4.52 8.28
C SER A 60 12.19 5.98 8.62
N PRO A 61 12.31 6.87 7.61
CA PRO A 61 12.39 8.30 7.87
C PRO A 61 11.11 8.78 8.57
N LYS A 62 11.16 9.98 9.18
CA LYS A 62 9.94 10.59 9.74
C LYS A 62 8.90 10.76 8.64
N LEU A 63 7.68 10.32 8.89
CA LEU A 63 6.59 10.30 7.91
C LEU A 63 6.39 11.65 7.22
N GLU A 64 6.26 12.72 8.00
CA GLU A 64 6.05 14.08 7.47
C GLU A 64 7.19 14.55 6.57
N LEU A 65 8.44 14.17 6.89
CA LEU A 65 9.58 14.49 6.02
C LEU A 65 9.46 13.77 4.68
N LYS A 66 9.01 12.51 4.68
CA LYS A 66 8.82 11.74 3.44
C LYS A 66 7.67 12.28 2.60
N ILE A 67 6.53 12.63 3.22
CA ILE A 67 5.39 13.27 2.55
C ILE A 67 5.84 14.58 1.89
N PHE A 68 6.52 15.45 2.65
CA PHE A 68 6.99 16.74 2.17
C PHE A 68 8.02 16.59 1.04
N HIS A 69 9.03 15.75 1.22
CA HIS A 69 10.09 15.51 0.25
C HIS A 69 9.55 15.03 -1.11
N ASN A 70 8.54 14.15 -1.08
CA ASN A 70 7.91 13.61 -2.28
C ASN A 70 6.73 14.44 -2.79
N LYS A 71 6.44 15.59 -2.17
CA LYS A 71 5.33 16.49 -2.55
C LYS A 71 3.97 15.77 -2.65
N LEU A 72 3.75 14.74 -1.83
CA LEU A 72 2.51 13.96 -1.81
C LEU A 72 1.37 14.82 -1.26
N ARG A 73 0.19 14.81 -1.90
CA ARG A 73 -0.91 15.72 -1.53
C ARG A 73 -2.22 14.99 -1.27
N TYR A 74 -2.71 14.25 -2.26
CA TYR A 74 -4.04 13.65 -2.20
C TYR A 74 -4.10 12.45 -1.26
N TYR A 75 -3.02 11.67 -1.20
CA TYR A 75 -2.92 10.52 -0.29
C TYR A 75 -2.29 10.86 1.06
N ALA A 76 -1.92 12.11 1.32
CA ALA A 76 -1.15 12.47 2.52
C ALA A 76 -1.94 12.22 3.81
N ASP A 77 -3.22 12.60 3.85
CA ASP A 77 -4.06 12.40 5.05
C ASP A 77 -4.42 10.94 5.26
N ASP A 78 -4.66 10.19 4.19
CA ASP A 78 -4.90 8.75 4.25
C ASP A 78 -3.68 8.02 4.82
N ILE A 79 -2.46 8.36 4.36
CA ILE A 79 -1.22 7.78 4.88
C ILE A 79 -1.01 8.14 6.35
N ARG A 80 -1.29 9.38 6.77
CA ARG A 80 -1.20 9.77 8.20
C ARG A 80 -2.09 8.91 9.06
N LEU A 81 -3.36 8.77 8.65
CA LEU A 81 -4.31 7.91 9.34
C LEU A 81 -3.86 6.44 9.34
N GLN A 82 -3.44 5.93 8.19
CA GLN A 82 -2.99 4.55 8.03
C GLN A 82 -1.74 4.25 8.86
N SER A 83 -0.86 5.23 9.06
CA SER A 83 0.36 5.07 9.84
C SER A 83 0.11 4.67 11.30
N GLU A 84 -1.07 5.01 11.84
CA GLU A 84 -1.49 4.60 13.19
C GLU A 84 -1.73 3.08 13.30
N PHE A 85 -1.93 2.39 12.16
CA PHE A 85 -2.20 0.95 12.11
C PHE A 85 -1.00 0.11 11.70
N MET A 86 0.20 0.70 11.57
CA MET A 86 1.39 -0.03 11.12
C MET A 86 1.78 -1.17 12.04
N GLY A 87 1.49 -1.10 13.34
CA GLY A 87 1.72 -2.22 14.27
C GLY A 87 0.94 -3.49 13.87
N VAL A 88 -0.31 -3.35 13.40
CA VAL A 88 -1.13 -4.49 12.95
C VAL A 88 -0.55 -5.10 11.66
N VAL A 89 -0.06 -4.24 10.76
CA VAL A 89 0.58 -4.67 9.51
C VAL A 89 1.90 -5.38 9.80
N GLU A 90 2.74 -4.83 10.66
CA GLU A 90 4.01 -5.41 11.09
C GLU A 90 3.80 -6.78 11.76
N ASP A 91 2.83 -6.90 12.67
CA ASP A 91 2.51 -8.19 13.30
C ASP A 91 2.08 -9.25 12.28
N SER A 92 1.26 -8.85 11.29
CA SER A 92 0.81 -9.76 10.24
C SER A 92 1.96 -10.21 9.33
N ILE A 93 2.86 -9.28 8.96
CA ILE A 93 4.04 -9.58 8.15
C ILE A 93 5.03 -10.45 8.92
N ASN A 94 5.29 -10.14 10.18
CA ASN A 94 6.21 -10.92 11.03
C ASN A 94 5.68 -12.33 11.27
N THR A 95 4.37 -12.49 11.46
CA THR A 95 3.74 -13.81 11.58
C THR A 95 3.99 -14.63 10.32
N LEU A 96 3.73 -14.05 9.14
CA LEU A 96 3.99 -14.72 7.87
C LEU A 96 5.49 -15.01 7.66
N ASP A 97 6.37 -14.10 8.01
CA ASP A 97 7.82 -14.29 7.85
C ASP A 97 8.36 -15.39 8.78
N ASN A 98 7.76 -15.55 9.97
CA ASN A 98 8.07 -16.67 10.86
C ASN A 98 7.60 -18.01 10.28
N GLU A 99 6.44 -18.06 9.63
CA GLU A 99 5.89 -19.27 8.99
C GLU A 99 6.59 -19.60 7.67
N SER A 100 7.00 -18.57 6.93
CA SER A 100 7.64 -18.64 5.62
C SER A 100 8.84 -17.66 5.58
N PRO A 101 10.02 -18.09 6.06
CA PRO A 101 11.20 -17.23 6.15
C PRO A 101 11.53 -16.48 4.85
N GLY A 102 11.61 -15.16 4.93
CA GLY A 102 11.91 -14.28 3.80
C GLY A 102 10.67 -13.70 3.11
N ALA A 103 9.46 -14.08 3.51
CA ALA A 103 8.22 -13.50 3.01
C ALA A 103 8.19 -11.97 3.11
N LYS A 104 8.68 -11.41 4.22
CA LYS A 104 8.79 -9.95 4.40
C LYS A 104 9.62 -9.31 3.29
N GLY A 105 10.79 -9.89 3.00
CA GLY A 105 11.65 -9.43 1.91
C GLY A 105 10.98 -9.50 0.54
N VAL A 106 10.24 -10.59 0.27
CA VAL A 106 9.47 -10.74 -0.97
C VAL A 106 8.45 -9.60 -1.15
N ILE A 107 7.73 -9.24 -0.09
CA ILE A 107 6.71 -8.19 -0.12
C ILE A 107 7.35 -6.82 -0.39
N LEU A 108 8.38 -6.46 0.37
CA LEU A 108 9.08 -5.18 0.21
C LEU A 108 9.69 -5.04 -1.19
N TRP A 109 10.31 -6.10 -1.69
CA TRP A 109 10.83 -6.12 -3.04
C TRP A 109 9.75 -5.96 -4.10
N THR A 110 8.60 -6.60 -3.91
CA THR A 110 7.50 -6.51 -4.87
C THR A 110 7.02 -5.06 -5.00
N LEU A 111 6.86 -4.36 -3.88
CA LEU A 111 6.50 -2.94 -3.86
C LEU A 111 7.60 -2.08 -4.53
N ASN A 112 8.87 -2.33 -4.21
CA ASN A 112 9.99 -1.60 -4.80
C ASN A 112 10.17 -1.85 -6.30
N ARG A 113 9.96 -3.09 -6.75
CA ARG A 113 9.99 -3.48 -8.16
C ARG A 113 8.91 -2.74 -8.93
N SER A 114 7.68 -2.71 -8.39
CA SER A 114 6.55 -1.99 -8.98
C SER A 114 6.87 -0.50 -9.08
N TYR A 115 7.34 0.11 -7.98
CA TYR A 115 7.77 1.51 -7.97
C TYR A 115 8.84 1.80 -9.03
N LYS A 116 9.90 0.99 -9.11
CA LYS A 116 11.00 1.17 -10.08
C LYS A 116 10.52 1.07 -11.53
N LYS A 117 9.56 0.19 -11.82
CA LYS A 117 8.93 0.07 -13.13
C LYS A 117 8.16 1.36 -13.47
N ILE A 118 7.26 1.80 -12.58
CA ILE A 118 6.45 3.01 -12.80
C ILE A 118 7.32 4.26 -12.90
N LYS A 119 8.34 4.40 -12.03
CA LYS A 119 9.33 5.47 -12.09
C LYS A 119 10.02 5.51 -13.46
N ARG A 120 10.45 4.37 -13.98
CA ARG A 120 11.10 4.28 -15.30
C ARG A 120 10.18 4.79 -16.40
N ASP A 121 8.92 4.35 -16.41
CA ASP A 121 7.95 4.74 -17.42
C ASP A 121 7.71 6.27 -17.38
N ILE A 122 7.56 6.85 -16.19
CA ILE A 122 7.41 8.31 -16.01
C ILE A 122 8.64 9.08 -16.50
N LEU A 123 9.85 8.60 -16.20
CA LEU A 123 11.09 9.26 -16.64
C LEU A 123 11.24 9.20 -18.17
N MET A 124 10.86 8.08 -18.79
CA MET A 124 10.86 7.94 -20.25
C MET A 124 9.83 8.85 -20.91
N GLU A 125 8.60 8.91 -20.39
CA GLU A 125 7.54 9.80 -20.90
C GLU A 125 7.91 11.28 -20.75
N GLY A 126 8.62 11.62 -19.69
CA GLY A 126 9.08 12.99 -19.39
C GLY A 126 10.39 13.39 -20.05
N ASP A 127 11.04 12.51 -20.83
CA ASP A 127 12.39 12.68 -21.40
C ASP A 127 13.40 13.18 -20.33
N CYS A 128 13.33 12.58 -19.14
CA CYS A 128 14.14 12.98 -17.98
C CYS A 128 15.32 12.02 -17.81
N ASP A 129 16.54 12.57 -17.83
CA ASP A 129 17.75 11.82 -17.51
C ASP A 129 17.70 11.35 -16.04
N PRO A 130 17.77 10.03 -15.76
CA PRO A 130 17.78 9.51 -14.38
C PRO A 130 18.98 9.96 -13.55
N PHE A 131 20.06 10.46 -14.16
CA PHE A 131 21.22 11.00 -13.45
C PHE A 131 21.07 12.48 -13.05
N ASP A 132 20.08 13.18 -13.59
CA ASP A 132 19.71 14.53 -13.13
C ASP A 132 18.82 14.40 -11.89
N PHE A 133 19.45 14.31 -10.72
CA PHE A 133 18.76 14.13 -9.44
C PHE A 133 17.70 15.21 -9.18
N THR A 134 17.95 16.46 -9.55
CA THR A 134 17.03 17.57 -9.27
C THR A 134 15.78 17.46 -10.13
N LYS A 135 15.94 17.23 -11.44
CA LYS A 135 14.79 17.06 -12.34
C LYS A 135 14.04 15.77 -12.06
N THR A 136 14.76 14.69 -11.77
CA THR A 136 14.17 13.41 -11.36
C THR A 136 13.30 13.60 -10.12
N GLN A 137 13.82 14.23 -9.07
CA GLN A 137 13.07 14.48 -7.85
C GLN A 137 11.85 15.37 -8.09
N ASP A 138 11.98 16.41 -8.91
CA ASP A 138 10.85 17.30 -9.21
C ASP A 138 9.74 16.59 -10.00
N LEU A 139 10.11 15.79 -11.01
CA LEU A 139 9.17 15.04 -11.83
C LEU A 139 8.46 13.95 -11.01
N ILE A 140 9.21 13.17 -10.23
CA ILE A 140 8.63 12.15 -9.34
C ILE A 140 7.76 12.80 -8.28
N GLY A 141 8.18 13.92 -7.70
CA GLY A 141 7.38 14.67 -6.73
C GLY A 141 6.06 15.19 -7.32
N LYS A 142 6.06 15.65 -8.59
CA LYS A 142 4.83 16.08 -9.30
C LYS A 142 3.89 14.92 -9.61
N LYS A 143 4.39 13.69 -9.65
CA LYS A 143 3.64 12.47 -9.99
C LYS A 143 3.43 11.55 -8.78
N SER A 144 3.76 12.00 -7.57
CA SER A 144 3.83 11.15 -6.38
C SER A 144 2.51 10.46 -6.04
N ASP A 145 1.40 11.20 -6.07
CA ASP A 145 0.07 10.62 -5.83
C ASP A 145 -0.31 9.58 -6.89
N TYR A 146 0.02 9.84 -8.17
CA TYR A 146 -0.19 8.87 -9.24
C TYR A 146 0.65 7.61 -9.04
N ILE A 147 1.93 7.77 -8.69
CA ILE A 147 2.84 6.67 -8.42
C ILE A 147 2.30 5.81 -7.27
N PHE A 148 1.89 6.44 -6.17
CA PHE A 148 1.35 5.74 -5.01
C PHE A 148 0.16 4.86 -5.39
N LYS A 149 -0.81 5.42 -6.13
CA LYS A 149 -1.96 4.68 -6.65
C LYS A 149 -1.56 3.55 -7.61
N ALA A 150 -0.66 3.84 -8.55
CA ALA A 150 -0.25 2.89 -9.58
C ALA A 150 0.50 1.69 -8.99
N VAL A 151 1.28 1.88 -7.92
CA VAL A 151 1.92 0.76 -7.21
C VAL A 151 0.87 -0.14 -6.56
N SER A 152 -0.14 0.43 -5.91
CA SER A 152 -1.26 -0.33 -5.33
C SER A 152 -1.92 -1.21 -6.39
N GLU A 153 -2.25 -0.61 -7.53
CA GLU A 153 -2.90 -1.30 -8.65
C GLU A 153 -2.01 -2.38 -9.27
N ASP A 154 -0.71 -2.15 -9.48
CA ASP A 154 0.18 -3.14 -10.11
C ASP A 154 0.46 -4.35 -9.20
N VAL A 155 0.61 -4.13 -7.89
CA VAL A 155 0.89 -5.21 -6.92
C VAL A 155 -0.38 -6.01 -6.60
N TYR A 156 -1.48 -5.30 -6.31
CA TYR A 156 -2.68 -5.90 -5.72
C TYR A 156 -3.85 -6.07 -6.71
N ASN A 157 -3.58 -6.10 -8.02
CA ASN A 157 -4.56 -6.52 -9.03
C ASN A 157 -4.87 -8.02 -8.92
N PHE A 158 -5.61 -8.37 -7.87
CA PHE A 158 -6.14 -9.69 -7.57
C PHE A 158 -7.66 -9.70 -7.71
N ASP A 159 -8.22 -10.86 -8.06
CA ASP A 159 -9.66 -11.04 -8.06
C ASP A 159 -10.19 -11.03 -6.61
N CYS A 160 -11.03 -10.04 -6.30
CA CYS A 160 -11.63 -9.85 -4.98
C CYS A 160 -12.44 -11.08 -4.52
N SER A 161 -12.98 -11.87 -5.46
CA SER A 161 -13.74 -13.09 -5.17
C SER A 161 -12.94 -14.13 -4.39
N THR A 162 -11.61 -14.07 -4.45
CA THR A 162 -10.71 -15.05 -3.84
C THR A 162 -10.50 -14.88 -2.34
N PHE A 163 -10.90 -13.74 -1.77
CA PHE A 163 -10.63 -13.39 -0.36
C PHE A 163 -11.82 -13.56 0.58
N GLY A 164 -13.02 -13.87 0.05
CA GLY A 164 -14.22 -14.07 0.88
C GLY A 164 -14.61 -12.86 1.75
N CYS A 165 -14.11 -11.66 1.43
CA CYS A 165 -14.34 -10.43 2.17
C CYS A 165 -14.98 -9.36 1.28
N GLY A 166 -15.53 -8.32 1.92
CA GLY A 166 -16.05 -7.15 1.20
C GLY A 166 -14.94 -6.43 0.45
N ARG A 167 -15.25 -5.94 -0.76
CA ARG A 167 -14.30 -5.21 -1.62
C ARG A 167 -13.63 -4.04 -0.90
N GLU A 168 -14.39 -3.32 -0.08
CA GLU A 168 -13.90 -2.18 0.70
C GLU A 168 -12.83 -2.59 1.73
N LEU A 169 -13.00 -3.74 2.37
CA LEU A 169 -12.03 -4.27 3.33
C LEU A 169 -10.74 -4.69 2.65
N LEU A 170 -10.86 -5.31 1.46
CA LEU A 170 -9.70 -5.67 0.66
C LEU A 170 -8.93 -4.42 0.21
N ILE A 171 -9.61 -3.39 -0.29
CA ILE A 171 -8.98 -2.11 -0.67
C ILE A 171 -8.27 -1.50 0.53
N ALA A 172 -8.91 -1.44 1.71
CA ALA A 172 -8.27 -0.90 2.90
C ALA A 172 -7.00 -1.68 3.31
N ALA A 173 -7.02 -3.02 3.20
CA ALA A 173 -5.85 -3.85 3.46
C ALA A 173 -4.72 -3.60 2.44
N GLN A 174 -5.06 -3.43 1.16
CA GLN A 174 -4.10 -3.08 0.11
C GLN A 174 -3.45 -1.72 0.39
N ASP A 175 -4.26 -0.70 0.69
CA ASP A 175 -3.77 0.65 0.96
C ASP A 175 -2.84 0.67 2.19
N LEU A 176 -3.14 -0.10 3.23
CA LEU A 176 -2.26 -0.26 4.39
C LEU A 176 -0.90 -0.86 4.03
N LEU A 177 -0.84 -1.85 3.14
CA LEU A 177 0.42 -2.45 2.71
C LEU A 177 1.23 -1.52 1.80
N VAL A 178 0.56 -0.73 0.97
CA VAL A 178 1.21 0.31 0.16
C VAL A 178 1.76 1.41 1.06
N CYS A 179 1.00 1.83 2.09
CA CYS A 179 1.46 2.75 3.13
C CYS A 179 2.69 2.20 3.86
N TYR A 180 2.69 0.91 4.23
CA TYR A 180 3.85 0.24 4.81
C TYR A 180 5.09 0.33 3.90
N GLY A 181 4.92 0.03 2.60
CA GLY A 181 5.98 0.18 1.60
C GLY A 181 6.48 1.62 1.43
N PHE A 182 5.60 2.60 1.52
CA PHE A 182 5.97 4.01 1.49
C PHE A 182 6.81 4.36 2.73
N ILE A 183 6.33 4.06 3.94
CA ILE A 183 7.05 4.34 5.19
C ILE A 183 8.42 3.66 5.18
N GLY A 184 8.50 2.39 4.74
CA GLY A 184 9.73 1.61 4.62
C GLY A 184 10.64 1.97 3.44
N CYS A 185 10.39 3.09 2.76
CA CYS A 185 11.15 3.57 1.58
C CYS A 185 11.24 2.60 0.40
N GLN A 186 10.27 1.70 0.26
CA GLN A 186 10.13 0.87 -0.93
C GLN A 186 9.37 1.59 -2.04
N ILE A 187 8.54 2.57 -1.69
CA ILE A 187 7.78 3.42 -2.61
C ILE A 187 8.18 4.89 -2.40
N LEU A 188 8.40 5.59 -3.51
CA LEU A 188 8.84 6.99 -3.57
C LEU A 188 10.21 7.23 -2.91
N GLU A 189 10.81 8.38 -3.20
CA GLU A 189 12.20 8.66 -2.84
C GLU A 189 12.39 8.78 -1.33
N GLU A 190 13.59 8.38 -0.89
CA GLU A 190 14.04 8.56 0.48
C GLU A 190 14.48 10.02 0.68
N PRO A 191 14.04 10.70 1.75
CA PRO A 191 14.53 12.03 2.06
C PRO A 191 16.04 11.99 2.34
N THR A 192 16.84 12.57 1.44
CA THR A 192 18.26 12.80 1.70
C THR A 192 18.40 14.01 2.61
N PHE A 193 18.99 13.83 3.79
CA PHE A 193 19.45 14.95 4.60
C PHE A 193 20.66 15.56 3.90
N SER A 194 20.49 16.76 3.32
CA SER A 194 21.59 17.65 2.96
C SER A 194 21.85 18.64 4.09
#